data_AF-A0A2G9ZPZ4-F1
#
_entry.id   AF-A0A2G9ZPZ4-F1
#
_cell.length_a   1.000
_cell.length_b   1.000
_cell.length_c   1.000
_cell.angle_alpha   90.00
_cell.angle_beta   90.00
_cell.angle_gamma   90.00
#
_symmetry.space_group_name_H-M   'P 1'
#
loop_
_entity.id
_entity.type
_entity.pdbx_description
1 polymer ?
#
loop_
_entity_poly.entity_id
_entity_poly.type
_entity_poly.pdbx_seq_one_letter_code
_entity_poly.pdbx_strand_id
1 'polypeptide(L)'
;MKSLKTNSAKPMTAKKLGVKVKAASANPAVKEVSSCCAGDGARFSKIFFGLILVLVGLFYLGRNLGFLPDINLNFQVIWPVLIILAGFLLVNRQSRISIIVGVFAALVFMLILTFVVNFSQVKTESDVEAVMPALRHVEKPAATSSVIQTDSLKLNNLTIEAVISSPLAIEGSARGTWFFEGSFPVKVLDESGQELGRGIAQAQSDWMTEDFVPFKATMMFTRPTSSVGSVVLENDNPSGLAQNDQKITVPIRF
;
A
#
# COMPACT_ATOMS: atom_id res chain seq x y z
N MET A 1 -78.12 75.13 -40.07
CA MET A 1 -76.91 75.73 -39.46
C MET A 1 -75.74 74.77 -39.67
N LYS A 2 -74.67 75.26 -40.34
CA LYS A 2 -73.27 74.75 -40.38
C LYS A 2 -73.07 73.24 -40.74
N SER A 3 -72.73 72.89 -41.98
CA SER A 3 -71.44 73.06 -42.69
C SER A 3 -70.43 71.91 -42.44
N LEU A 4 -70.24 71.10 -43.50
CA LEU A 4 -68.97 70.65 -44.12
C LEU A 4 -67.98 69.85 -43.23
N LYS A 5 -67.30 68.78 -43.67
CA LYS A 5 -66.66 68.56 -44.98
C LYS A 5 -66.16 67.11 -45.09
N THR A 6 -66.43 66.47 -46.21
CA THR A 6 -65.61 65.41 -46.82
C THR A 6 -64.36 66.02 -47.46
N ASN A 7 -63.24 65.28 -47.47
CA ASN A 7 -62.17 65.28 -48.48
C ASN A 7 -61.09 64.27 -48.02
N SER A 8 -60.26 63.62 -48.83
CA SER A 8 -60.14 63.26 -50.24
C SER A 8 -58.69 62.73 -50.36
N ALA A 9 -58.48 61.64 -51.07
CA ALA A 9 -57.16 61.01 -51.21
C ALA A 9 -56.24 61.70 -52.25
N LYS A 10 -54.91 61.61 -52.08
CA LYS A 10 -53.95 61.20 -53.14
C LYS A 10 -52.49 61.04 -52.62
N PRO A 11 -51.64 60.25 -53.33
CA PRO A 11 -50.32 59.77 -52.90
C PRO A 11 -49.17 60.57 -53.51
N MET A 12 -47.93 60.39 -53.03
CA MET A 12 -46.72 60.76 -53.80
C MET A 12 -45.43 60.04 -53.35
N THR A 13 -44.92 59.23 -54.28
CA THR A 13 -43.51 59.11 -54.76
C THR A 13 -42.34 58.67 -53.86
N ALA A 14 -41.76 57.53 -54.29
CA ALA A 14 -40.40 57.07 -54.03
C ALA A 14 -39.33 58.02 -54.60
N LYS A 15 -38.20 58.15 -53.90
CA LYS A 15 -36.97 58.76 -54.44
C LYS A 15 -35.80 57.78 -54.31
N LYS A 16 -35.34 57.36 -55.49
CA LYS A 16 -34.14 56.57 -55.77
C LYS A 16 -32.93 57.50 -55.75
N LEU A 17 -31.86 57.15 -55.03
CA LEU A 17 -30.53 57.70 -55.25
C LEU A 17 -29.52 56.56 -55.15
N GLY A 18 -28.96 56.20 -56.30
CA GLY A 18 -27.75 55.39 -56.39
C GLY A 18 -26.53 56.28 -56.62
N VAL A 19 -25.40 55.58 -56.84
CA VAL A 19 -24.06 56.01 -57.31
C VAL A 19 -23.00 55.97 -56.21
N LYS A 20 -21.76 55.50 -56.38
CA LYS A 20 -21.09 54.43 -57.17
C LYS A 20 -19.62 54.43 -56.67
N VAL A 21 -19.15 53.32 -56.12
CA VAL A 21 -17.79 52.71 -56.23
C VAL A 21 -16.53 53.58 -56.11
N LYS A 22 -15.62 53.21 -55.17
CA LYS A 22 -14.23 52.79 -55.49
C LYS A 22 -13.49 52.17 -54.30
N ALA A 23 -12.79 51.07 -54.58
CA ALA A 23 -11.89 50.36 -53.69
C ALA A 23 -10.45 50.93 -53.74
N ALA A 24 -9.76 50.93 -52.60
CA ALA A 24 -8.29 50.95 -52.42
C ALA A 24 -8.03 50.54 -50.95
N SER A 25 -7.51 49.35 -50.65
CA SER A 25 -6.10 48.89 -50.68
C SER A 25 -5.32 49.19 -49.39
N ALA A 26 -4.69 48.13 -48.86
CA ALA A 26 -3.58 48.03 -47.89
C ALA A 26 -3.87 47.90 -46.37
N ASN A 27 -3.24 46.85 -45.81
CA ASN A 27 -3.25 46.19 -44.47
C ASN A 27 -2.48 46.99 -43.38
N PRO A 28 -2.14 46.48 -42.17
CA PRO A 28 -2.80 45.61 -41.16
C PRO A 28 -2.79 46.23 -39.73
N ALA A 29 -3.77 45.95 -38.85
CA ALA A 29 -3.58 46.01 -37.38
C ALA A 29 -4.75 45.35 -36.63
N VAL A 30 -4.55 44.17 -36.03
CA VAL A 30 -4.38 43.96 -34.57
C VAL A 30 -5.72 43.75 -33.81
N LYS A 31 -5.87 42.50 -33.32
CA LYS A 31 -6.53 42.04 -32.07
C LYS A 31 -8.03 42.33 -31.88
N GLU A 32 -8.83 41.52 -31.19
CA GLU A 32 -8.64 40.32 -30.37
C GLU A 32 -10.03 39.66 -30.25
N VAL A 33 -10.06 38.34 -30.18
CA VAL A 33 -11.24 37.54 -29.85
C VAL A 33 -11.47 37.63 -28.33
N SER A 34 -12.51 38.32 -27.86
CA SER A 34 -12.93 38.24 -26.46
C SER A 34 -13.85 37.04 -26.24
N SER A 35 -13.18 35.91 -25.99
CA SER A 35 -13.72 34.74 -25.32
C SER A 35 -14.10 35.09 -23.88
N CYS A 36 -15.38 35.37 -23.64
CA CYS A 36 -15.93 35.41 -22.29
C CYS A 36 -16.57 34.05 -21.98
N CYS A 37 -15.75 33.13 -21.46
CA CYS A 37 -16.09 32.08 -20.48
C CYS A 37 -14.97 31.03 -20.43
N ALA A 38 -13.80 31.40 -19.91
CA ALA A 38 -12.71 30.45 -19.65
C ALA A 38 -12.14 30.61 -18.24
N GLY A 39 -12.69 29.84 -17.30
CA GLY A 39 -11.85 29.04 -16.40
C GLY A 39 -11.32 29.66 -15.10
N ASP A 40 -12.21 30.04 -14.17
CA ASP A 40 -11.81 30.25 -12.76
C ASP A 40 -11.57 28.92 -12.00
N GLY A 41 -12.17 27.81 -12.44
CA GLY A 41 -11.97 26.49 -11.80
C GLY A 41 -10.56 25.90 -11.98
N ALA A 42 -9.82 26.32 -13.02
CA ALA A 42 -8.50 25.78 -13.33
C ALA A 42 -7.37 26.39 -12.47
N ARG A 43 -7.54 27.63 -11.97
CA ARG A 43 -6.55 28.26 -11.07
C ARG A 43 -6.69 27.75 -9.64
N PHE A 44 -7.91 27.57 -9.16
CA PHE A 44 -8.17 27.08 -7.81
C PHE A 44 -7.66 25.65 -7.59
N SER A 45 -7.88 24.76 -8.57
CA SER A 45 -7.35 23.39 -8.56
C SER A 45 -5.82 23.37 -8.45
N LYS A 46 -5.10 24.18 -9.23
CA LYS A 46 -3.62 24.20 -9.21
C LYS A 46 -3.06 24.65 -7.85
N ILE A 47 -3.66 25.66 -7.23
CA ILE A 47 -3.23 26.16 -5.91
C ILE A 47 -3.52 25.12 -4.83
N PHE A 48 -4.69 24.48 -4.89
CA PHE A 48 -5.08 23.45 -3.94
C PHE A 48 -4.18 22.19 -4.01
N PHE A 49 -3.91 21.70 -5.21
CA PHE A 49 -2.97 20.58 -5.41
C PHE A 49 -1.55 20.94 -5.00
N GLY A 50 -1.11 22.18 -5.25
CA GLY A 50 0.18 22.69 -4.78
C GLY A 50 0.28 22.71 -3.25
N LEU A 51 -0.74 23.21 -2.56
CA LEU A 51 -0.79 23.24 -1.09
C LEU A 51 -0.77 21.82 -0.50
N ILE A 52 -1.51 20.89 -1.10
CA ILE A 52 -1.51 19.47 -0.68
C ILE A 52 -0.13 18.86 -0.82
N LEU A 53 0.56 19.07 -1.95
CA LEU A 53 1.92 18.55 -2.15
C LEU A 53 2.90 19.11 -1.11
N VAL A 54 2.78 20.40 -0.78
CA VAL A 54 3.59 21.04 0.26
C VAL A 54 3.30 20.43 1.64
N LEU A 55 2.02 20.21 1.99
CA LEU A 55 1.64 19.60 3.26
C LEU A 55 2.10 18.14 3.38
N VAL A 56 1.97 17.36 2.31
CA VAL A 56 2.45 15.96 2.25
C VAL A 56 3.98 15.92 2.36
N GLY A 57 4.68 16.85 1.69
CA GLY A 57 6.13 16.98 1.79
C GLY A 57 6.60 17.35 3.19
N LEU A 58 5.94 18.31 3.84
CA LEU A 58 6.22 18.68 5.23
C LEU A 58 5.92 17.53 6.20
N PHE A 59 4.85 16.78 5.97
CA PHE A 59 4.52 15.59 6.76
C PHE A 59 5.61 14.51 6.63
N TYR A 60 6.09 14.24 5.42
CA TYR A 60 7.16 13.27 5.18
C TYR A 60 8.48 13.72 5.80
N LEU A 61 8.83 15.01 5.69
CA LEU A 61 10.02 15.58 6.29
C LEU A 61 9.96 15.54 7.83
N GLY A 62 8.80 15.88 8.42
CA GLY A 62 8.58 15.79 9.86
C GLY A 62 8.69 14.37 10.39
N ARG A 63 8.26 13.37 9.60
CA ARG A 63 8.47 11.95 9.92
C ARG A 63 9.94 11.56 9.87
N ASN A 64 10.67 11.97 8.84
CA ASN A 64 12.11 11.67 8.71
C ASN A 64 12.97 12.34 9.80
N LEU A 65 12.47 13.45 10.37
CA LEU A 65 13.09 14.16 11.49
C LEU A 65 12.65 13.64 12.87
N GLY A 66 11.76 12.64 12.94
CA GLY A 66 11.31 12.03 14.19
C GLY A 66 10.34 12.89 15.02
N PHE A 67 9.79 13.97 14.47
CA PHE A 67 8.81 14.82 15.17
C PHE A 67 7.39 14.26 15.20
N LEU A 68 7.09 13.26 14.36
CA LEU A 68 5.77 12.67 14.19
C LEU A 68 5.81 11.17 14.51
N PRO A 69 4.75 10.60 15.12
CA PRO A 69 4.67 9.18 15.42
C PRO A 69 4.61 8.32 14.15
N ASP A 70 5.16 7.10 14.22
CA ASP A 70 5.16 6.15 13.12
C ASP A 70 3.77 5.58 12.82
N ILE A 71 3.03 6.29 11.96
CA ILE A 71 1.77 5.77 11.42
C ILE A 71 2.04 4.83 10.24
N ASN A 72 1.74 3.54 10.37
CA ASN A 72 1.81 2.60 9.26
C ASN A 72 0.58 2.77 8.35
N LEU A 73 0.67 3.70 7.40
CA LEU A 73 -0.38 3.93 6.39
C LEU A 73 -0.39 2.76 5.40
N ASN A 74 -1.28 1.80 5.61
CA ASN A 74 -1.45 0.69 4.67
C ASN A 74 -2.17 1.16 3.41
N PHE A 75 -1.39 1.42 2.35
CA PHE A 75 -1.91 1.92 1.08
C PHE A 75 -2.99 1.00 0.48
N GLN A 76 -2.90 -0.31 0.73
CA GLN A 76 -3.88 -1.31 0.26
C GLN A 76 -5.27 -1.11 0.87
N VAL A 77 -5.37 -0.48 2.04
CA VAL A 77 -6.64 -0.15 2.71
C VAL A 77 -7.15 1.24 2.31
N ILE A 78 -6.25 2.14 1.92
CA ILE A 78 -6.57 3.55 1.63
C ILE A 78 -7.21 3.72 0.24
N TRP A 79 -6.69 3.05 -0.80
CA TRP A 79 -7.19 3.24 -2.17
C TRP A 79 -8.66 2.81 -2.38
N PRO A 80 -9.19 1.71 -1.79
CA PRO A 80 -10.60 1.35 -1.95
C PRO A 80 -11.53 2.36 -1.27
N VAL A 81 -11.13 2.89 -0.11
CA VAL A 81 -11.89 3.94 0.60
C VAL A 81 -11.95 5.22 -0.24
N LEU A 82 -10.84 5.60 -0.89
CA LEU A 82 -10.81 6.74 -1.81
C LEU A 82 -11.70 6.53 -3.04
N ILE A 83 -11.77 5.31 -3.58
CA ILE A 83 -12.67 4.99 -4.70
C ILE A 83 -14.14 5.07 -4.28
N ILE A 84 -14.49 4.56 -3.09
CA ILE A 84 -15.86 4.67 -2.55
C ILE A 84 -16.22 6.15 -2.35
N LEU A 85 -15.31 6.96 -1.78
CA LEU A 85 -15.50 8.40 -1.58
C LEU A 85 -15.65 9.15 -2.91
N ALA A 86 -14.82 8.83 -3.90
CA ALA A 86 -14.90 9.40 -5.25
C ALA A 86 -16.19 8.99 -5.96
N GLY A 87 -16.61 7.72 -5.83
CA GLY A 87 -17.87 7.22 -6.34
C GLY A 87 -19.06 7.96 -5.73
N PHE A 88 -19.04 8.20 -4.41
CA PHE A 88 -20.08 8.97 -3.72
C PHE A 88 -20.11 10.45 -4.16
N LEU A 89 -18.95 11.06 -4.39
CA LEU A 89 -18.83 12.42 -4.94
C LEU A 89 -19.39 12.53 -6.37
N LEU A 90 -19.22 11.49 -7.20
CA LEU A 90 -19.74 11.45 -8.57
C LEU A 90 -21.25 11.22 -8.65
N VAL A 91 -21.84 10.58 -7.65
CA VAL A 91 -23.30 10.29 -7.60
C VAL A 91 -24.14 11.55 -7.33
N ASN A 92 -23.52 12.70 -7.07
CA ASN A 92 -24.25 13.93 -6.82
C ASN A 92 -24.13 14.96 -7.96
N ARG A 93 -25.22 15.12 -8.74
CA ARG A 93 -25.49 16.44 -9.32
C ARG A 93 -26.88 17.01 -9.11
N GLN A 94 -27.94 16.27 -8.71
CA GLN A 94 -29.27 16.93 -8.64
C GLN A 94 -30.29 16.50 -7.57
N SER A 95 -30.03 15.57 -6.63
CA SER A 95 -31.03 15.32 -5.58
C SER A 95 -30.44 14.95 -4.23
N ARG A 96 -30.85 15.70 -3.19
CA ARG A 96 -30.49 15.44 -1.78
C ARG A 96 -30.90 14.03 -1.32
N ILE A 97 -31.84 13.39 -2.03
CA ILE A 97 -32.33 12.04 -1.75
C ILE A 97 -31.26 10.99 -2.08
N SER A 98 -30.46 11.16 -3.15
CA SER A 98 -29.41 10.18 -3.50
C SER A 98 -28.27 10.17 -2.49
N ILE A 99 -28.00 11.31 -1.85
CA ILE A 99 -27.03 11.42 -0.76
C ILE A 99 -27.50 10.60 0.44
N ILE A 100 -28.77 10.73 0.84
CA ILE A 100 -29.34 9.99 1.98
C ILE A 100 -29.37 8.49 1.70
N VAL A 101 -29.83 8.09 0.50
CA VAL A 101 -29.88 6.67 0.10
C VAL A 101 -28.47 6.07 -0.03
N GLY A 102 -27.50 6.83 -0.54
CA GLY A 102 -26.11 6.39 -0.64
C GLY A 102 -25.42 6.26 0.71
N VAL A 103 -25.63 7.21 1.64
CA VAL A 103 -25.12 7.12 3.02
C VAL A 103 -25.74 5.92 3.72
N PHE A 104 -27.05 5.72 3.57
CA PHE A 104 -27.75 4.58 4.16
C PHE A 104 -27.21 3.25 3.60
N ALA A 105 -27.06 3.12 2.28
CA ALA A 105 -26.50 1.93 1.65
C ALA A 105 -25.05 1.66 2.08
N ALA A 106 -24.23 2.71 2.21
CA ALA A 106 -22.85 2.60 2.68
C ALA A 106 -22.79 2.17 4.16
N LEU A 107 -23.66 2.72 5.02
CA LEU A 107 -23.75 2.33 6.43
C LEU A 107 -24.21 0.88 6.60
N VAL A 108 -25.20 0.45 5.81
CA VAL A 108 -25.67 -0.94 5.78
C VAL A 108 -24.56 -1.87 5.29
N PHE A 109 -23.83 -1.50 4.24
CA PHE A 109 -22.69 -2.28 3.75
C PHE A 109 -21.56 -2.36 4.77
N MET A 110 -21.24 -1.25 5.47
CA MET A 110 -20.26 -1.24 6.57
C MET A 110 -20.70 -2.12 7.73
N LEU A 111 -21.98 -2.11 8.10
CA LEU A 111 -22.56 -2.99 9.11
C LEU A 111 -22.48 -4.47 8.71
N ILE A 112 -22.80 -4.78 7.46
CA ILE A 112 -22.67 -6.14 6.90
C ILE A 112 -21.20 -6.58 6.88
N LEU A 113 -20.27 -5.73 6.44
CA LEU A 113 -18.84 -6.01 6.46
C LEU A 113 -18.34 -6.23 7.89
N THR A 114 -18.75 -5.38 8.84
CA THR A 114 -18.40 -5.53 10.26
C THR A 114 -18.94 -6.84 10.82
N PHE A 115 -20.18 -7.20 10.48
CA PHE A 115 -20.80 -8.46 10.89
C PHE A 115 -20.10 -9.68 10.27
N VAL A 116 -19.75 -9.66 8.98
CA VAL A 116 -19.04 -10.75 8.29
C VAL A 116 -17.61 -10.93 8.84
N VAL A 117 -16.90 -9.83 9.12
CA VAL A 117 -15.59 -9.87 9.77
C VAL A 117 -15.69 -10.40 11.20
N ASN A 118 -16.74 -10.03 11.95
CA ASN A 118 -16.98 -10.54 13.30
C ASN A 118 -17.41 -12.03 13.30
N PHE A 119 -18.21 -12.45 12.32
CA PHE A 119 -18.64 -13.84 12.14
C PHE A 119 -17.49 -14.77 11.72
N SER A 120 -16.42 -14.22 11.14
CA SER A 120 -15.19 -14.96 10.82
C SER A 120 -14.40 -15.40 12.07
N GLN A 121 -14.77 -14.93 13.27
CA GLN A 121 -14.21 -15.35 14.55
C GLN A 121 -14.98 -16.52 15.21
N VAL A 122 -16.17 -16.86 14.73
CA VAL A 122 -16.90 -18.05 15.22
C VAL A 122 -16.52 -19.26 14.38
N LYS A 123 -15.22 -19.53 14.30
CA LYS A 123 -14.70 -20.77 13.73
C LYS A 123 -14.65 -21.81 14.85
N THR A 124 -15.78 -22.48 15.04
CA THR A 124 -15.91 -23.85 15.56
C THR A 124 -14.86 -24.25 16.62
N GLU A 125 -15.03 -23.73 17.82
CA GLU A 125 -14.52 -24.36 19.05
C GLU A 125 -15.73 -24.93 19.80
N SER A 126 -16.39 -25.88 19.16
CA SER A 126 -17.44 -26.71 19.74
C SER A 126 -17.13 -28.12 19.28
N ASP A 127 -16.49 -28.88 20.16
CA ASP A 127 -16.75 -30.31 20.42
C ASP A 127 -15.63 -30.93 21.29
N VAL A 128 -15.29 -30.34 22.45
CA VAL A 128 -14.56 -31.07 23.51
C VAL A 128 -14.94 -30.54 24.91
N GLU A 129 -16.21 -30.59 25.30
CA GLU A 129 -16.58 -30.32 26.71
C GLU A 129 -17.86 -31.08 27.08
N ALA A 130 -17.81 -32.43 27.06
CA ALA A 130 -18.89 -33.22 27.64
C ALA A 130 -18.47 -34.64 28.08
N VAL A 131 -17.29 -34.86 28.66
CA VAL A 131 -17.07 -36.02 29.55
C VAL A 131 -16.00 -35.68 30.60
N MET A 132 -16.43 -35.29 31.79
CA MET A 132 -15.66 -35.42 33.05
C MET A 132 -16.22 -36.65 33.82
N PRO A 133 -15.55 -37.23 34.84
CA PRO A 133 -14.36 -36.78 35.58
C PRO A 133 -13.29 -37.86 35.92
N ALA A 134 -12.13 -37.38 36.42
CA ALA A 134 -11.23 -38.02 37.39
C ALA A 134 -10.35 -39.26 37.01
N LEU A 135 -9.04 -39.05 37.26
CA LEU A 135 -7.97 -40.04 37.55
C LEU A 135 -7.50 -40.99 36.44
N ARG A 136 -6.52 -40.52 35.65
CA ARG A 136 -5.13 -41.03 35.64
C ARG A 136 -4.31 -40.25 34.62
N HIS A 137 -3.04 -40.02 34.93
CA HIS A 137 -2.03 -39.47 34.04
C HIS A 137 -2.16 -40.03 32.62
N VAL A 138 -2.66 -39.20 31.71
CA VAL A 138 -2.21 -39.20 30.33
C VAL A 138 -1.46 -37.90 30.18
N GLU A 139 -0.15 -38.02 30.42
CA GLU A 139 0.83 -37.11 29.88
C GLU A 139 0.49 -36.89 28.40
N LYS A 140 0.03 -35.66 28.08
CA LYS A 140 -0.15 -35.20 26.72
C LYS A 140 1.18 -35.46 26.01
N PRO A 141 1.23 -36.34 24.98
CA PRO A 141 2.48 -36.55 24.26
C PRO A 141 2.89 -35.18 23.73
N ALA A 142 4.12 -34.79 24.05
CA ALA A 142 4.78 -33.63 23.52
C ALA A 142 4.60 -33.64 21.99
N ALA A 143 3.72 -32.76 21.50
CA ALA A 143 3.92 -32.18 20.20
C ALA A 143 5.18 -31.31 20.36
N THR A 144 6.35 -31.95 20.21
CA THR A 144 7.63 -31.30 20.02
C THR A 144 7.53 -30.53 18.72
N SER A 145 7.02 -29.30 18.80
CA SER A 145 7.02 -28.37 17.69
C SER A 145 8.47 -28.13 17.27
N SER A 146 8.76 -28.54 16.04
CA SER A 146 10.02 -28.50 15.30
C SER A 146 10.53 -27.08 15.00
N VAL A 147 10.45 -26.17 15.97
CA VAL A 147 10.90 -24.78 15.83
C VAL A 147 12.33 -24.69 16.32
N ILE A 148 13.24 -24.28 15.43
CA ILE A 148 14.64 -24.01 15.78
C ILE A 148 14.65 -22.75 16.65
N GLN A 149 14.86 -22.95 17.96
CA GLN A 149 15.00 -21.87 18.93
C GLN A 149 16.21 -22.13 19.82
N THR A 150 17.14 -21.18 19.83
CA THR A 150 18.22 -21.09 20.80
C THR A 150 18.00 -19.86 21.68
N ASP A 151 18.83 -19.67 22.70
CA ASP A 151 18.79 -18.46 23.53
C ASP A 151 19.18 -17.19 22.74
N SER A 152 19.88 -17.33 21.61
CA SER A 152 20.38 -16.20 20.83
C SER A 152 19.75 -16.07 19.44
N LEU A 153 19.06 -17.08 18.91
CA LEU A 153 18.41 -17.04 17.59
C LEU A 153 17.12 -17.87 17.53
N LYS A 154 16.11 -17.33 16.85
CA LYS A 154 14.80 -17.95 16.62
C LYS A 154 14.45 -17.87 15.14
N LEU A 155 14.03 -18.99 14.55
CA LEU A 155 13.52 -19.04 13.18
C LEU A 155 11.99 -19.08 13.17
N ASN A 156 11.39 -18.28 12.28
CA ASN A 156 9.93 -18.12 12.21
C ASN A 156 9.33 -18.91 11.05
N ASN A 157 10.04 -19.03 9.93
CA ASN A 157 9.51 -19.59 8.68
C ASN A 157 10.25 -20.82 8.16
N LEU A 158 11.23 -21.33 8.90
CA LEU A 158 12.02 -22.52 8.54
C LEU A 158 12.01 -23.53 9.70
N THR A 159 11.52 -24.72 9.43
CA THR A 159 11.51 -25.85 10.37
C THR A 159 12.48 -26.94 9.95
N ILE A 160 12.80 -27.83 10.88
CA ILE A 160 13.56 -29.06 10.62
C ILE A 160 12.88 -29.85 9.48
N GLU A 161 13.68 -30.33 8.52
CA GLU A 161 13.25 -31.12 7.35
C GLU A 161 12.30 -30.39 6.39
N ALA A 162 12.20 -29.06 6.49
CA ALA A 162 11.37 -28.27 5.57
C ALA A 162 11.84 -28.44 4.12
N VAL A 163 10.88 -28.61 3.20
CA VAL A 163 11.13 -28.61 1.76
C VAL A 163 11.26 -27.16 1.29
N ILE A 164 12.39 -26.81 0.70
CA ILE A 164 12.71 -25.45 0.26
C ILE A 164 12.87 -25.38 -1.26
N SER A 165 12.65 -24.18 -1.82
CA SER A 165 12.90 -23.89 -3.23
C SER A 165 13.66 -22.57 -3.37
N SER A 166 14.35 -22.38 -4.50
CA SER A 166 15.04 -21.13 -4.83
C SER A 166 14.09 -20.15 -5.54
N PRO A 167 14.02 -18.87 -5.15
CA PRO A 167 14.72 -18.23 -4.02
C PRO A 167 14.17 -18.66 -2.65
N LEU A 168 15.06 -18.81 -1.67
CA LEU A 168 14.70 -19.06 -0.28
C LEU A 168 14.65 -17.74 0.51
N ALA A 169 13.51 -17.46 1.12
CA ALA A 169 13.34 -16.41 2.11
C ALA A 169 13.45 -16.98 3.53
N ILE A 170 14.22 -16.34 4.40
CA ILE A 170 14.39 -16.74 5.81
C ILE A 170 14.06 -15.53 6.68
N GLU A 171 13.21 -15.76 7.66
CA GLU A 171 12.79 -14.75 8.64
C GLU A 171 12.91 -15.32 10.05
N GLY A 172 13.36 -14.46 10.96
CA GLY A 172 13.59 -14.85 12.34
C GLY A 172 13.94 -13.66 13.21
N SER A 173 14.42 -13.94 14.40
CA SER A 173 14.98 -12.96 15.32
C SER A 173 16.28 -13.47 15.91
N ALA A 174 17.29 -12.61 16.01
CA ALA A 174 18.57 -12.92 16.64
C ALA A 174 18.95 -11.82 17.63
N ARG A 175 19.75 -12.14 18.66
CA ARG A 175 20.32 -11.12 19.56
C ARG A 175 21.42 -10.34 18.87
N GLY A 176 21.74 -9.16 19.38
CA GLY A 176 22.76 -8.27 18.80
C GLY A 176 24.13 -8.92 18.56
N THR A 177 24.51 -9.92 19.36
CA THR A 177 25.77 -10.68 19.22
C THR A 177 25.88 -11.48 17.92
N TRP A 178 24.77 -11.69 17.20
CA TRP A 178 24.78 -12.33 15.90
C TRP A 178 25.20 -11.41 14.76
N PHE A 179 24.98 -10.10 14.92
CA PHE A 179 25.12 -9.12 13.86
C PHE A 179 26.47 -8.42 13.95
N PHE A 180 27.08 -8.18 12.79
CA PHE A 180 28.10 -7.16 12.60
C PHE A 180 27.62 -6.23 11.49
N GLU A 181 27.70 -4.92 11.73
CA GLU A 181 27.14 -3.91 10.83
C GLU A 181 25.65 -4.14 10.49
N GLY A 182 24.91 -4.79 11.42
CA GLY A 182 23.49 -5.10 11.25
C GLY A 182 23.20 -6.27 10.31
N SER A 183 24.19 -7.12 10.02
CA SER A 183 24.00 -8.29 9.16
C SER A 183 24.80 -9.50 9.61
N PHE A 184 24.46 -10.67 9.07
CA PHE A 184 25.23 -11.90 9.22
C PHE A 184 25.00 -12.88 8.05
N PRO A 185 25.94 -13.80 7.77
CA PRO A 185 25.85 -14.70 6.62
C PRO A 185 24.91 -15.89 6.85
N VAL A 186 24.25 -16.30 5.77
CA VAL A 186 23.44 -17.53 5.71
C VAL A 186 23.83 -18.34 4.48
N LYS A 187 23.94 -19.66 4.60
CA LYS A 187 24.37 -20.56 3.52
C LYS A 187 23.39 -21.73 3.36
N VAL A 188 23.27 -22.22 2.13
CA VAL A 188 22.67 -23.53 1.84
C VAL A 188 23.78 -24.48 1.45
N LEU A 189 23.85 -25.60 2.14
CA LEU A 189 24.77 -26.69 1.84
C LEU A 189 23.98 -27.92 1.36
N ASP A 190 24.57 -28.68 0.45
CA ASP A 190 24.07 -30.00 0.09
C ASP A 190 24.47 -31.07 1.14
N GLU A 191 24.03 -32.31 0.94
CA GLU A 191 24.41 -33.48 1.76
C GLU A 191 25.93 -33.68 1.92
N SER A 192 26.72 -33.28 0.92
CA SER A 192 28.19 -33.40 0.94
C SER A 192 28.89 -32.24 1.65
N GLY A 193 28.14 -31.21 2.05
CA GLY A 193 28.65 -29.96 2.62
C GLY A 193 29.09 -28.94 1.57
N GLN A 194 28.79 -29.15 0.28
CA GLN A 194 29.06 -28.18 -0.77
C GLN A 194 28.07 -27.02 -0.70
N GLU A 195 28.58 -25.79 -0.75
CA GLU A 195 27.76 -24.57 -0.75
C GLU A 195 27.02 -24.42 -2.09
N LEU A 196 25.69 -24.50 -2.03
CA LEU A 196 24.80 -24.28 -3.17
C LEU A 196 24.42 -22.81 -3.34
N GLY A 197 24.46 -22.04 -2.26
CA GLY A 197 24.13 -20.62 -2.27
C GLY A 197 24.41 -19.94 -0.94
N ARG A 198 24.49 -18.60 -0.99
CA ARG A 198 24.75 -17.73 0.15
C ARG A 198 23.85 -16.51 0.10
N GLY A 199 23.37 -16.11 1.26
CA GLY A 199 22.63 -14.89 1.52
C GLY A 199 23.19 -14.11 2.69
N ILE A 200 22.67 -12.90 2.84
CA ILE A 200 22.93 -12.05 4.00
C ILE A 200 21.59 -11.85 4.71
N ALA A 201 21.57 -12.15 6.00
CA ALA A 201 20.46 -11.80 6.88
C ALA A 201 20.66 -10.37 7.37
N GLN A 202 19.69 -9.51 7.11
CA GLN A 202 19.71 -8.10 7.49
C GLN A 202 18.81 -7.87 8.70
N ALA A 203 19.32 -7.19 9.72
CA ALA A 203 18.51 -6.69 10.83
C ALA A 203 17.43 -5.71 10.32
N GLN A 204 16.26 -5.75 10.96
CA GLN A 204 15.11 -4.90 10.60
C GLN A 204 14.92 -3.72 11.57
N SER A 205 15.75 -3.63 12.61
CA SER A 205 15.76 -2.56 13.60
C SER A 205 17.18 -2.35 14.13
N ASP A 206 17.34 -1.48 15.15
CA ASP A 206 18.60 -1.34 15.86
C ASP A 206 19.06 -2.71 16.40
N TRP A 207 20.29 -3.07 16.04
CA TRP A 207 20.87 -4.39 16.29
C TRP A 207 21.84 -4.38 17.47
N MET A 208 22.27 -3.22 17.95
CA MET A 208 23.22 -3.10 19.07
C MET A 208 22.49 -3.26 20.42
N THR A 209 21.71 -4.32 20.56
CA THR A 209 20.88 -4.59 21.73
C THR A 209 21.06 -6.03 22.21
N GLU A 210 20.79 -6.25 23.50
CA GLU A 210 20.74 -7.60 24.07
C GLU A 210 19.43 -8.32 23.70
N ASP A 211 18.42 -7.58 23.25
CA ASP A 211 17.11 -8.10 22.90
C ASP A 211 17.09 -8.81 21.53
N PHE A 212 16.00 -9.53 21.28
CA PHE A 212 15.78 -10.19 19.99
C PHE A 212 15.42 -9.16 18.92
N VAL A 213 16.25 -9.09 17.89
CA VAL A 213 16.12 -8.20 16.74
C VAL A 213 15.63 -9.00 15.53
N PRO A 214 14.50 -8.63 14.90
CA PRO A 214 14.02 -9.31 13.71
C PRO A 214 15.01 -9.18 12.55
N PHE A 215 15.17 -10.24 11.77
CA PHE A 215 15.99 -10.24 10.56
C PHE A 215 15.24 -10.84 9.37
N LYS A 216 15.69 -10.47 8.16
CA LYS A 216 15.25 -11.07 6.90
C LYS A 216 16.44 -11.39 6.02
N ALA A 217 16.41 -12.55 5.39
CA ALA A 217 17.35 -12.94 4.34
C ALA A 217 16.58 -13.44 3.12
N THR A 218 17.12 -13.20 1.94
CA THR A 218 16.65 -13.84 0.70
C THR A 218 17.86 -14.26 -0.09
N MET A 219 17.91 -15.52 -0.52
CA MET A 219 19.05 -16.05 -1.28
C MET A 219 18.62 -16.98 -2.40
N MET A 220 19.39 -16.91 -3.47
CA MET A 220 19.35 -17.86 -4.57
C MET A 220 20.35 -18.97 -4.29
N PHE A 221 19.97 -20.21 -4.59
CA PHE A 221 20.89 -21.34 -4.58
C PHE A 221 20.78 -22.12 -5.90
N THR A 222 21.87 -22.77 -6.29
CA THR A 222 21.96 -23.61 -7.49
C THR A 222 21.12 -24.87 -7.33
N ARG A 223 20.79 -25.51 -8.46
CA ARG A 223 20.00 -26.75 -8.41
C ARG A 223 20.79 -27.84 -7.65
N PRO A 224 20.22 -28.41 -6.57
CA PRO A 224 20.86 -29.44 -5.78
C PRO A 224 20.94 -30.76 -6.57
N THR A 225 21.98 -31.53 -6.30
CA THR A 225 22.18 -32.89 -6.83
C THR A 225 21.62 -33.96 -5.89
N SER A 226 21.41 -33.62 -4.62
CA SER A 226 20.85 -34.45 -3.56
C SER A 226 19.44 -34.00 -3.15
N SER A 227 18.69 -34.86 -2.47
CA SER A 227 17.34 -34.55 -1.96
C SER A 227 17.33 -33.93 -0.57
N VAL A 228 18.49 -33.89 0.11
CA VAL A 228 18.65 -33.40 1.47
C VAL A 228 19.82 -32.42 1.53
N GLY A 229 19.75 -31.49 2.46
CA GLY A 229 20.80 -30.50 2.68
C GLY A 229 20.67 -29.85 4.05
N SER A 230 21.36 -28.72 4.21
CA SER A 230 21.24 -27.92 5.42
C SER A 230 21.29 -26.42 5.13
N VAL A 231 20.52 -25.66 5.89
CA VAL A 231 20.66 -24.20 5.97
C VAL A 231 21.52 -23.90 7.18
N VAL A 232 22.60 -23.16 6.98
CA VAL A 232 23.55 -22.78 8.03
C VAL A 232 23.49 -21.28 8.23
N LEU A 233 23.20 -20.86 9.46
CA LEU A 233 23.28 -19.48 9.90
C LEU A 233 24.53 -19.36 10.78
N GLU A 234 25.41 -18.41 10.47
CA GLU A 234 26.62 -18.14 11.23
C GLU A 234 26.53 -16.70 11.73
N ASN A 235 26.93 -16.43 12.97
CA ASN A 235 27.10 -15.06 13.39
C ASN A 235 28.27 -14.41 12.64
N ASP A 236 28.20 -13.10 12.46
CA ASP A 236 29.33 -12.38 11.87
C ASP A 236 30.37 -12.07 12.97
N ASN A 237 31.50 -12.75 12.92
CA ASN A 237 32.58 -12.65 13.90
C ASN A 237 33.80 -11.92 13.30
N PRO A 238 33.84 -10.57 13.34
CA PRO A 238 34.95 -9.80 12.77
C PRO A 238 36.30 -10.05 13.49
N SER A 239 36.27 -10.58 14.72
CA SER A 239 37.49 -10.88 15.49
C SER A 239 38.21 -12.14 15.02
N GLY A 240 37.51 -13.05 14.34
CA GLY A 240 38.02 -14.36 13.92
C GLY A 240 38.39 -15.30 15.06
N LEU A 241 38.03 -14.99 16.31
CA LEU A 241 38.29 -15.84 17.47
C LEU A 241 37.22 -16.92 17.59
N ALA A 242 37.63 -18.19 17.62
CA ALA A 242 36.73 -19.35 17.69
C ALA A 242 35.78 -19.35 18.90
N GLN A 243 36.13 -18.64 19.98
CA GLN A 243 35.29 -18.50 21.18
C GLN A 243 34.03 -17.67 20.92
N ASN A 244 34.04 -16.82 19.90
CA ASN A 244 32.94 -15.97 19.50
C ASN A 244 32.12 -16.56 18.35
N ASP A 245 32.52 -17.71 17.80
CA ASP A 245 31.81 -18.35 16.70
C ASP A 245 30.52 -19.01 17.21
N GLN A 246 29.41 -18.62 16.61
CA GLN A 246 28.09 -19.21 16.81
C GLN A 246 27.55 -19.66 15.45
N LYS A 247 27.04 -20.89 15.40
CA LYS A 247 26.38 -21.41 14.20
C LYS A 247 25.18 -22.24 14.54
N ILE A 248 24.18 -22.18 13.68
CA ILE A 248 22.98 -23.01 13.73
C ILE A 248 22.83 -23.70 12.38
N THR A 249 22.65 -25.00 12.42
CA THR A 249 22.45 -25.84 11.24
C THR A 249 21.03 -26.41 11.29
N VAL A 250 20.26 -26.13 10.24
CA VAL A 250 18.89 -26.59 10.09
C VAL A 250 18.86 -27.60 8.94
N PRO A 251 18.56 -28.88 9.19
CA PRO A 251 18.42 -29.85 8.11
C PRO A 251 17.17 -29.52 7.28
N ILE A 252 17.28 -29.66 5.97
CA ILE A 252 16.25 -29.31 4.98
C ILE A 252 16.15 -30.36 3.88
N ARG A 253 15.11 -30.25 3.07
CA ARG A 253 14.91 -31.00 1.83
C ARG A 253 14.74 -30.03 0.66
N PHE A 254 15.05 -30.50 -0.54
CA PHE A 254 14.92 -29.75 -1.78
C PHE A 254 13.72 -30.19 -2.63
#